data_AF-A0AAE0ERA9-F1
#
_entry.id   AF-A0AAE0ERA9-F1
#
_cell.length_a   1.000
_cell.length_b   1.000
_cell.length_c   1.000
_cell.angle_alpha   90.00
_cell.angle_beta   90.00
_cell.angle_gamma   90.00
#
_symmetry.space_group_name_H-M   'P 1'
#
loop_
_entity.id
_entity.type
_entity.pdbx_description
1 polymer ?
#
loop_
_entity_poly.entity_id
_entity_poly.type
_entity_poly.pdbx_seq_one_letter_code
_entity_poly.pdbx_strand_id
1 'polypeptide(L)'
;MVMFEHVDGCKCCQNLYSHFQLPNGRQAHYYVPAPEMENSEKVVLPELLGRPTTLGSLNQTKLPKMDILERLSQGMHAGFRPMLQPVPDGAPLPDSHTVAVNFPDDTSRESFGKLTMYNHAFLVHVGVVYKEEIDVKPPPPKKPRNWSLPTSIYRPRQLQCNERSFFSTETGRRKQFDYDWEQAKKSGIEHLLAYEQSRAINRGSAEKYNENKNNVANEIKEIKTCLKNNYKGITLVYNFYAVLMDFSLEMSTEEFITFSTECGILDEGIKFLDTKHLEEMFNFADMEMKIKSGALKQTAEMKEQAKIAADINASLAINQSITTQLKRFEFMEVIVRLAIAKYGRSKGYDDLSNMVDELFKTHVKPVDEETEMPSGLPLEAFLEPDQFREQRLYCVESDDALQTHISMLMAVYELACHEKPGYQLQPGTRPEVLTIHGENKGNFGMSAQAWTDFLEVAGLFGRFSDNGYHITPFDSRMIFSWSRMRVIKQFEDSYRLSFIDFLEAIARVADLLSWPTSHELNRLGHRNITDYCTAVETNSLMPLLRRQSAYMIALPTRPLHEKLNCLFKRIKGRVYDNYLRMTEEEVKKMFKYEGWENVEPVLENLRLVD
;
A
#
# COMPACT_ATOMS: atom_id res chain seq x y z
N MET A 1 -14.38 7.83 -19.14
CA MET A 1 -14.41 8.48 -20.47
C MET A 1 -13.88 7.51 -21.51
N VAL A 2 -14.64 7.21 -22.56
CA VAL A 2 -14.25 6.29 -23.64
C VAL A 2 -14.14 7.08 -24.95
N MET A 3 -13.03 6.93 -25.68
CA MET A 3 -12.79 7.60 -26.96
C MET A 3 -12.90 6.60 -28.12
N PHE A 4 -13.54 7.00 -29.22
CA PHE A 4 -13.55 6.22 -30.46
C PHE A 4 -13.33 7.13 -31.67
N GLU A 5 -12.48 6.70 -32.61
CA GLU A 5 -12.20 7.44 -33.85
C GLU A 5 -13.43 7.45 -34.76
N HIS A 6 -13.70 8.59 -35.39
CA HIS A 6 -14.72 8.72 -36.42
C HIS A 6 -14.25 8.02 -37.71
N VAL A 7 -15.15 7.24 -38.30
CA VAL A 7 -14.92 6.58 -39.58
C VAL A 7 -15.71 7.31 -40.66
N ASP A 8 -15.02 7.78 -41.69
CA ASP A 8 -15.64 8.54 -42.79
C ASP A 8 -16.77 7.73 -43.45
N GLY A 9 -17.96 8.33 -43.50
CA GLY A 9 -19.18 7.70 -44.01
C GLY A 9 -20.07 7.04 -42.95
N CYS A 10 -19.65 7.00 -41.68
CA CYS A 10 -20.47 6.50 -40.58
C CYS A 10 -21.61 7.47 -40.25
N LYS A 11 -22.86 7.06 -40.54
CA LYS A 11 -24.07 7.83 -40.20
C LYS A 11 -24.62 7.53 -38.80
N CYS A 12 -24.22 6.41 -38.18
CA CYS A 12 -24.75 5.99 -36.88
C CYS A 12 -24.43 6.97 -35.75
N CYS A 13 -23.30 7.67 -35.82
CA CYS A 13 -22.87 8.60 -34.77
C CYS A 13 -23.27 10.06 -35.07
N GLN A 14 -23.94 10.31 -36.19
CA GLN A 14 -24.27 11.66 -36.65
C GLN A 14 -25.32 12.28 -35.71
N ASN A 15 -24.97 13.40 -35.07
CA ASN A 15 -25.76 14.13 -34.05
C ASN A 15 -25.92 13.46 -32.67
N LEU A 16 -25.29 12.31 -32.40
CA LEU A 16 -25.33 11.69 -31.07
C LEU A 16 -24.17 12.13 -30.16
N TYR A 17 -23.02 12.45 -30.76
CA TYR A 17 -21.81 12.85 -30.03
C TYR A 17 -21.17 14.07 -30.69
N SER A 18 -20.55 14.93 -29.89
CA SER A 18 -19.71 16.02 -30.41
C SER A 18 -18.49 15.46 -31.15
N HIS A 19 -18.11 16.10 -32.25
CA HIS A 19 -16.90 15.77 -33.01
C HIS A 19 -15.71 16.56 -32.49
N PHE A 20 -14.60 15.88 -32.22
CA PHE A 20 -13.34 16.49 -31.81
C PHE A 20 -12.25 16.15 -32.82
N GLN A 21 -11.47 17.16 -33.21
CA GLN A 21 -10.35 16.96 -34.12
C GLN A 21 -9.08 16.68 -33.32
N LEU A 22 -8.49 15.51 -33.56
CA LEU A 22 -7.23 15.11 -32.96
C LEU A 22 -6.05 15.88 -33.63
N PRO A 23 -4.88 15.98 -32.97
CA PRO A 23 -3.70 16.66 -33.52
C PRO A 23 -3.21 16.09 -34.86
N ASN A 24 -3.55 14.83 -35.16
CA ASN A 24 -3.25 14.17 -36.43
C ASN A 24 -4.26 14.50 -37.55
N GLY A 25 -5.23 15.38 -37.30
CA GLY A 25 -6.27 15.83 -38.23
C GLY A 25 -7.50 14.92 -38.30
N ARG A 26 -7.49 13.73 -37.67
CA ARG A 26 -8.62 12.80 -37.66
C ARG A 26 -9.69 13.22 -36.66
N GLN A 27 -10.94 12.85 -36.92
CA GLN A 27 -12.04 13.13 -36.01
C GLN A 27 -12.22 11.97 -35.02
N ALA A 28 -12.62 12.28 -33.79
CA ALA A 28 -12.97 11.31 -32.76
C ALA A 28 -14.15 11.80 -31.92
N HIS A 29 -14.79 10.87 -31.22
CA HIS A 29 -15.89 11.10 -30.30
C HIS A 29 -15.50 10.63 -28.90
N TYR A 30 -16.01 11.34 -27.89
CA TYR A 30 -15.85 10.96 -26.49
C TYR A 30 -17.22 10.65 -25.89
N TYR A 31 -17.32 9.51 -25.23
CA TYR A 31 -18.47 9.16 -24.39
C TYR A 31 -18.09 9.32 -22.92
N VAL A 32 -18.86 10.16 -22.22
CA VAL A 32 -18.81 10.32 -20.77
C VAL A 32 -20.20 9.96 -20.24
N PRO A 33 -20.35 8.94 -19.38
CA PRO A 33 -21.62 8.68 -18.72
C PRO A 33 -21.93 9.86 -17.77
N ALA A 34 -23.02 10.59 -18.03
CA ALA A 34 -23.38 11.82 -17.31
C ALA A 34 -23.99 11.50 -15.91
N PRO A 35 -23.87 12.41 -14.92
CA PRO A 35 -24.42 13.77 -14.99
C PRO A 35 -23.40 14.93 -14.82
N GLU A 36 -22.15 14.80 -15.28
CA GLU A 36 -21.14 15.89 -15.16
C GLU A 36 -21.04 16.81 -16.39
N MET A 37 -22.09 16.92 -17.21
CA MET A 37 -22.10 17.75 -18.42
C MET A 37 -22.70 19.15 -18.20
N GLU A 38 -22.08 19.96 -17.33
CA GLU A 38 -22.21 21.42 -17.43
C GLU A 38 -20.82 22.06 -17.25
N ASN A 39 -20.30 22.66 -18.33
CA ASN A 39 -19.05 23.43 -18.43
C ASN A 39 -17.80 22.72 -18.95
N SER A 40 -17.89 22.00 -20.08
CA SER A 40 -16.69 21.81 -20.92
C SER A 40 -16.47 23.07 -21.78
N GLU A 41 -15.69 24.03 -21.28
CA GLU A 41 -15.18 25.12 -22.12
C GLU A 41 -14.26 24.55 -23.20
N LYS A 42 -14.37 25.05 -24.44
CA LYS A 42 -13.41 24.75 -25.50
C LYS A 42 -12.03 25.21 -25.03
N VAL A 43 -11.15 24.27 -24.70
CA VAL A 43 -9.73 24.55 -24.52
C VAL A 43 -9.19 25.00 -25.87
N VAL A 44 -9.06 26.31 -26.05
CA VAL A 44 -8.32 26.89 -27.16
C VAL A 44 -6.85 26.54 -26.91
N LEU A 45 -6.35 25.52 -27.59
CA LEU A 45 -4.93 25.22 -27.59
C LEU A 45 -4.19 26.48 -28.04
N PRO A 46 -3.21 26.98 -27.27
CA PRO A 46 -2.44 28.13 -27.69
C PRO A 46 -1.80 27.83 -29.06
N GLU A 47 -1.82 28.80 -29.98
CA GLU A 47 -1.13 28.68 -31.25
C GLU A 47 0.30 28.21 -30.99
N LEU A 48 0.68 27.11 -31.64
CA LEU A 48 2.05 26.61 -31.59
C LEU A 48 2.95 27.75 -32.06
N LEU A 49 3.80 28.24 -31.16
CA LEU A 49 4.80 29.25 -31.49
C LEU A 49 5.58 28.73 -32.70
N GLY A 50 5.59 29.52 -33.78
CA GLY A 50 6.32 29.19 -35.00
C GLY A 50 7.77 28.84 -34.66
N ARG A 51 8.39 27.96 -35.47
CA ARG A 51 9.78 27.52 -35.25
C ARG A 51 10.67 28.73 -34.96
N PRO A 52 11.42 28.74 -33.85
CA PRO A 52 12.28 29.86 -33.50
C PRO A 52 13.29 30.11 -34.62
N THR A 53 13.22 31.26 -35.26
CA THR A 53 14.15 31.65 -36.34
C THR A 53 15.32 32.49 -35.83
N THR A 54 15.31 32.87 -34.54
CA THR A 54 16.36 33.69 -33.92
C THR A 54 16.75 33.16 -32.54
N LEU A 55 17.99 33.40 -32.10
CA LEU A 55 18.46 33.03 -30.76
C LEU A 55 17.66 33.71 -29.65
N GLY A 56 17.20 34.95 -29.88
CA GLY A 56 16.34 35.68 -28.97
C GLY A 56 15.00 34.96 -28.74
N SER A 57 14.42 34.35 -29.79
CA SER A 57 13.19 33.55 -29.66
C SER A 57 13.37 32.23 -28.89
N LEU A 58 14.61 31.82 -28.62
CA LEU A 58 14.95 30.69 -27.73
C LEU A 58 15.33 31.15 -26.31
N ASN A 59 15.15 32.44 -25.98
CA ASN A 59 15.66 33.05 -24.75
C ASN A 59 17.18 32.85 -24.54
N GLN A 60 17.95 32.79 -25.65
CA GLN A 60 19.40 32.73 -25.61
C GLN A 60 19.99 34.07 -26.07
N THR A 61 20.78 34.71 -25.20
CA THR A 61 21.42 36.00 -25.51
C THR A 61 22.77 35.87 -26.20
N LYS A 62 23.38 34.67 -26.20
CA LYS A 62 24.63 34.36 -26.89
C LYS A 62 24.59 32.91 -27.38
N LEU A 63 25.26 32.62 -28.49
CA LEU A 63 25.55 31.25 -28.88
C LEU A 63 26.35 30.57 -27.75
N PRO A 64 26.08 29.30 -27.43
CA PRO A 64 26.89 28.55 -26.47
C PRO A 64 28.36 28.62 -26.89
N LYS A 65 29.26 28.80 -25.91
CA LYS A 65 30.71 28.88 -26.17
C LYS A 65 31.14 27.67 -27.00
N MET A 66 31.96 27.92 -28.04
CA MET A 66 32.36 26.90 -29.01
C MET A 66 32.90 25.64 -28.35
N ASP A 67 33.52 25.70 -27.17
CA ASP A 67 34.01 24.51 -26.45
C ASP A 67 32.94 23.45 -26.17
N ILE A 68 31.65 23.82 -26.02
CA ILE A 68 30.56 22.85 -25.82
C ILE A 68 30.12 22.26 -27.16
N LEU A 69 30.10 23.05 -28.23
CA LEU A 69 29.83 22.57 -29.59
C LEU A 69 31.00 21.74 -30.14
N GLU A 70 32.23 22.06 -29.74
CA GLU A 70 33.44 21.32 -30.02
C GLU A 70 33.48 20.01 -29.22
N ARG A 71 33.06 20.01 -27.95
CA ARG A 71 32.87 18.77 -27.18
C ARG A 71 31.70 17.90 -27.67
N LEU A 72 30.60 18.51 -28.14
CA LEU A 72 29.47 17.78 -28.74
C LEU A 72 29.81 17.24 -30.14
N SER A 73 30.62 17.97 -30.91
CA SER A 73 31.13 17.48 -32.21
C SER A 73 32.29 16.49 -32.06
N GLN A 74 33.00 16.48 -30.93
CA GLN A 74 34.00 15.47 -30.57
C GLN A 74 33.41 14.22 -29.90
N GLY A 75 32.09 14.19 -29.65
CA GLY A 75 31.37 13.00 -29.20
C GLY A 75 31.02 12.08 -30.37
N MET A 76 31.82 11.02 -30.54
CA MET A 76 31.70 9.91 -31.52
C MET A 76 32.43 10.07 -32.87
N HIS A 77 33.72 10.41 -32.82
CA HIS A 77 34.67 9.83 -33.78
C HIS A 77 35.14 8.44 -33.33
N ALA A 78 34.24 7.47 -33.48
CA ALA A 78 34.62 6.11 -33.83
C ALA A 78 33.56 5.57 -34.80
N GLY A 79 33.67 5.96 -36.07
CA GLY A 79 33.19 5.12 -37.17
C GLY A 79 31.85 5.42 -37.85
N PHE A 80 31.19 6.56 -37.64
CA PHE A 80 29.97 6.88 -38.41
C PHE A 80 30.11 8.17 -39.23
N ARG A 81 30.32 8.00 -40.55
CA ARG A 81 29.98 9.00 -41.56
C ARG A 81 28.46 9.02 -41.75
N PRO A 82 27.85 10.13 -42.20
CA PRO A 82 26.41 10.18 -42.45
C PRO A 82 26.01 9.10 -43.47
N MET A 83 25.07 8.24 -43.07
CA MET A 83 24.49 7.23 -43.95
C MET A 83 23.65 7.92 -45.02
N LEU A 84 24.21 8.07 -46.22
CA LEU A 84 23.40 8.15 -47.43
C LEU A 84 22.86 6.74 -47.69
N GLN A 85 21.54 6.57 -47.60
CA GLN A 85 20.90 5.32 -48.01
C GLN A 85 21.15 5.07 -49.50
N PRO A 86 21.39 3.82 -49.91
CA PRO A 86 21.54 3.50 -51.33
C PRO A 86 20.24 3.80 -52.06
N VAL A 87 20.36 4.56 -53.15
CA VAL A 87 19.29 4.67 -54.14
C VAL A 87 19.10 3.28 -54.76
N PRO A 88 17.88 2.69 -54.71
CA PRO A 88 17.63 1.39 -55.32
C PRO A 88 18.02 1.37 -56.80
N ASP A 89 18.64 0.28 -57.25
CA ASP A 89 18.99 0.07 -58.65
C ASP A 89 17.74 0.18 -59.53
N GLY A 90 17.60 1.33 -60.22
CA GLY A 90 16.48 1.61 -61.11
C GLY A 90 15.73 2.91 -60.85
N ALA A 91 16.06 3.68 -59.81
CA ALA A 91 15.51 5.03 -59.69
C ALA A 91 16.21 5.98 -60.70
N PRO A 92 15.46 6.78 -61.47
CA PRO A 92 16.06 7.76 -62.37
C PRO A 92 16.89 8.76 -61.57
N LEU A 93 18.13 8.99 -62.03
CA LEU A 93 19.00 9.99 -61.42
C LEU A 93 18.41 11.39 -61.67
N PRO A 94 18.44 12.29 -60.67
CA PRO A 94 17.92 13.64 -60.84
C PRO A 94 18.81 14.44 -61.80
N ASP A 95 18.20 15.31 -62.60
CA ASP A 95 18.91 16.17 -63.56
C ASP A 95 19.83 17.21 -62.88
N SER A 96 19.73 17.37 -61.55
CA SER A 96 20.64 18.17 -60.73
C SER A 96 20.64 17.70 -59.27
N HIS A 97 21.75 17.89 -58.54
CA HIS A 97 21.83 17.57 -57.10
C HIS A 97 22.68 18.59 -56.33
N THR A 98 22.47 18.70 -55.01
CA THR A 98 23.25 19.57 -54.11
C THR A 98 24.17 18.77 -53.16
N VAL A 99 24.21 17.45 -53.31
CA VAL A 99 25.02 16.54 -52.50
C VAL A 99 26.50 16.68 -52.89
N ALA A 100 27.40 16.65 -51.90
CA ALA A 100 28.84 16.62 -52.14
C ALA A 100 29.26 15.25 -52.69
N VAL A 101 29.45 15.16 -54.01
CA VAL A 101 29.89 13.96 -54.73
C VAL A 101 31.23 14.23 -55.44
N ASN A 102 31.82 13.21 -56.07
CA ASN A 102 33.16 13.35 -56.66
C ASN A 102 33.23 14.40 -57.78
N PHE A 103 32.17 14.48 -58.59
CA PHE A 103 32.04 15.46 -59.69
C PHE A 103 30.68 16.17 -59.57
N PRO A 104 30.62 17.36 -58.96
CA PRO A 104 29.36 18.05 -58.64
C PRO A 104 28.56 18.51 -59.86
N ASP A 105 29.24 18.70 -60.99
CA ASP A 105 28.65 19.23 -62.23
C ASP A 105 28.22 18.13 -63.22
N ASP A 106 28.39 16.86 -62.86
CA ASP A 106 28.06 15.71 -63.71
C ASP A 106 27.06 14.80 -62.98
N THR A 107 25.90 14.56 -63.60
CA THR A 107 24.82 13.71 -63.06
C THR A 107 24.93 12.24 -63.46
N SER A 108 26.00 11.86 -64.16
CA SER A 108 26.29 10.47 -64.48
C SER A 108 26.49 9.62 -63.22
N ARG A 109 26.17 8.32 -63.29
CA ARG A 109 26.23 7.40 -62.16
C ARG A 109 27.63 7.31 -61.52
N GLU A 110 28.67 7.61 -62.29
CA GLU A 110 30.08 7.55 -61.88
C GLU A 110 30.46 8.73 -60.98
N SER A 111 29.77 9.87 -61.11
CA SER A 111 29.97 11.07 -60.29
C SER A 111 29.62 10.88 -58.82
N PHE A 112 28.65 10.00 -58.53
CA PHE A 112 28.24 9.65 -57.17
C PHE A 112 29.22 8.69 -56.47
N GLY A 113 30.31 8.31 -57.14
CA GLY A 113 31.38 7.45 -56.62
C GLY A 113 31.03 5.95 -56.60
N LYS A 114 32.05 5.09 -56.70
CA LYS A 114 31.89 3.66 -56.47
C LYS A 114 31.66 3.42 -54.97
N LEU A 115 30.41 3.29 -54.55
CA LEU A 115 30.06 2.74 -53.24
C LEU A 115 30.47 1.25 -53.20
N THR A 116 31.75 0.99 -52.97
CA THR A 116 32.22 -0.38 -52.73
C THR A 116 31.63 -0.90 -51.43
N MET A 117 31.00 -2.08 -51.47
CA MET A 117 30.68 -2.84 -50.27
C MET A 117 31.99 -3.16 -49.54
N TYR A 118 32.38 -2.31 -48.61
CA TYR A 118 33.22 -2.76 -47.52
C TYR A 118 32.33 -3.61 -46.64
N ASN A 119 32.44 -4.94 -46.80
CA ASN A 119 32.10 -5.87 -45.72
C ASN A 119 32.67 -5.24 -44.46
N HIS A 120 31.79 -4.80 -43.55
CA HIS A 120 32.25 -4.36 -42.26
C HIS A 120 32.92 -5.58 -41.67
N ALA A 121 34.26 -5.56 -41.61
CA ALA A 121 34.94 -6.34 -40.62
C ALA A 121 34.36 -5.85 -39.30
N PHE A 122 33.46 -6.64 -38.72
CA PHE A 122 32.99 -6.36 -37.38
C PHE A 122 34.25 -6.27 -36.53
N LEU A 123 34.60 -5.06 -36.12
CA LEU A 123 35.54 -4.86 -35.04
C LEU A 123 34.76 -5.29 -33.80
N VAL A 124 34.75 -6.60 -33.56
CA VAL A 124 34.37 -7.15 -32.28
C VAL A 124 35.41 -6.58 -31.34
N HIS A 125 35.04 -5.52 -30.62
CA HIS A 125 35.74 -5.16 -29.41
C HIS A 125 35.47 -6.30 -28.43
N VAL A 126 36.28 -7.36 -28.54
CA VAL A 126 36.48 -8.27 -27.43
C VAL A 126 37.27 -7.44 -26.43
N GLY A 127 36.54 -6.66 -25.63
CA GLY A 127 37.07 -6.33 -24.32
C GLY A 127 37.35 -7.68 -23.70
N VAL A 128 38.64 -8.03 -23.61
CA VAL A 128 39.05 -9.11 -22.73
C VAL A 128 38.68 -8.59 -21.35
N VAL A 129 37.45 -8.89 -20.93
CA VAL A 129 37.12 -8.90 -19.52
C VAL A 129 38.03 -9.97 -19.00
N TYR A 130 39.15 -9.56 -18.42
CA TYR A 130 39.84 -10.40 -17.47
C TYR A 130 38.78 -10.66 -16.39
N LYS A 131 38.03 -11.75 -16.55
CA LYS A 131 37.67 -12.54 -15.39
C LYS A 131 39.03 -12.93 -14.86
N GLU A 132 39.53 -12.17 -13.89
CA GLU A 132 40.22 -12.86 -12.83
C GLU A 132 39.23 -13.94 -12.41
N GLU A 133 39.47 -15.16 -12.87
CA GLU A 133 39.13 -16.33 -12.08
C GLU A 133 39.96 -16.16 -10.82
N ILE A 134 39.48 -15.26 -9.94
CA ILE A 134 39.63 -15.48 -8.53
C ILE A 134 39.01 -16.87 -8.40
N ASP A 135 39.86 -17.86 -8.17
CA ASP A 135 39.48 -19.15 -7.63
C ASP A 135 38.90 -18.84 -6.24
N VAL A 136 37.72 -18.22 -6.24
CA VAL A 136 36.84 -18.11 -5.10
C VAL A 136 36.37 -19.54 -4.97
N LYS A 137 37.20 -20.35 -4.31
CA LYS A 137 36.77 -21.62 -3.75
C LYS A 137 35.40 -21.33 -3.17
N PRO A 138 34.32 -21.98 -3.66
CA PRO A 138 32.99 -21.70 -3.18
C PRO A 138 33.08 -21.72 -1.66
N PRO A 139 32.61 -20.65 -0.98
CA PRO A 139 32.77 -20.55 0.45
C PRO A 139 32.32 -21.89 1.02
N PRO A 140 33.13 -22.51 1.89
CA PRO A 140 32.87 -23.87 2.36
C PRO A 140 31.40 -23.91 2.79
N PRO A 141 30.63 -24.91 2.33
CA PRO A 141 29.20 -24.96 2.58
C PRO A 141 29.00 -24.74 4.07
N LYS A 142 28.33 -23.64 4.42
CA LYS A 142 28.07 -23.30 5.82
C LYS A 142 27.46 -24.56 6.43
N LYS A 143 28.07 -25.08 7.50
CA LYS A 143 27.54 -26.25 8.20
C LYS A 143 26.05 -25.98 8.45
N PRO A 144 25.15 -26.92 8.16
CA PRO A 144 23.72 -26.69 8.35
C PRO A 144 23.51 -26.24 9.79
N ARG A 145 23.10 -24.98 9.95
CA ARG A 145 22.72 -24.43 11.24
C ARG A 145 21.51 -25.24 11.67
N ASN A 146 21.50 -25.72 12.90
CA ASN A 146 20.29 -26.28 13.52
C ASN A 146 19.30 -25.14 13.70
N TRP A 147 18.58 -24.80 12.64
CA TRP A 147 17.67 -23.67 12.60
C TRP A 147 16.32 -24.07 13.19
N SER A 148 15.84 -23.22 14.08
CA SER A 148 14.50 -23.29 14.65
C SER A 148 14.08 -21.88 15.05
N LEU A 149 12.77 -21.63 15.10
CA LEU A 149 12.24 -20.32 15.51
C LEU A 149 12.83 -19.81 16.85
N PRO A 150 12.96 -20.61 17.92
CA PRO A 150 13.60 -20.18 19.17
C PRO A 150 15.08 -19.79 19.06
N THR A 151 15.76 -20.23 18.00
CA THR A 151 17.18 -19.94 17.73
C THR A 151 17.41 -18.94 16.60
N SER A 152 16.32 -18.45 15.99
CA SER A 152 16.31 -17.52 14.86
C SER A 152 16.29 -16.06 15.32
N ILE A 153 16.40 -15.13 14.36
CA ILE A 153 16.23 -13.69 14.60
C ILE A 153 14.86 -13.32 15.16
N TYR A 154 13.85 -14.16 14.94
CA TYR A 154 12.47 -13.92 15.37
C TYR A 154 12.22 -14.25 16.84
N ARG A 155 13.19 -14.86 17.55
CA ARG A 155 13.09 -15.22 18.98
C ARG A 155 12.48 -14.13 19.86
N PRO A 156 12.84 -12.83 19.73
CA PRO A 156 12.30 -11.79 20.61
C PRO A 156 10.76 -11.64 20.52
N ARG A 157 10.12 -12.09 19.43
CA ARG A 157 8.66 -12.06 19.27
C ARG A 157 7.93 -12.81 20.39
N GLN A 158 8.47 -13.94 20.86
CA GLN A 158 7.89 -14.69 21.98
C GLN A 158 7.94 -13.94 23.32
N LEU A 159 8.83 -12.96 23.47
CA LEU A 159 8.96 -12.18 24.69
C LEU A 159 8.11 -10.90 24.64
N GLN A 160 7.98 -10.32 23.44
CA GLN A 160 7.30 -9.05 23.22
C GLN A 160 5.79 -9.21 22.94
N CYS A 161 5.37 -10.32 22.34
CA CYS A 161 3.96 -10.55 22.01
C CYS A 161 3.14 -10.94 23.25
N ASN A 162 1.91 -10.39 23.37
CA ASN A 162 0.94 -10.74 24.41
C ASN A 162 0.66 -12.25 24.51
N GLU A 163 0.78 -12.98 23.40
CA GLU A 163 0.55 -14.41 23.33
C GLU A 163 1.78 -15.26 23.65
N ARG A 164 2.95 -14.65 23.78
CA ARG A 164 4.25 -15.33 23.94
C ARG A 164 4.53 -16.40 22.87
N SER A 165 4.13 -16.09 21.64
CA SER A 165 4.14 -17.00 20.49
C SER A 165 4.78 -16.34 19.26
N PHE A 166 5.20 -17.15 18.30
CA PHE A 166 5.63 -16.69 16.97
C PHE A 166 4.43 -16.41 16.04
N PHE A 167 3.29 -17.05 16.30
CA PHE A 167 2.07 -16.96 15.51
C PHE A 167 0.90 -16.53 16.38
N SER A 168 -0.13 -15.94 15.76
CA SER A 168 -1.39 -15.67 16.46
C SER A 168 -2.12 -16.99 16.69
N THR A 169 -2.32 -17.33 17.95
CA THR A 169 -2.91 -18.60 18.38
C THR A 169 -4.43 -18.49 18.53
N GLU A 170 -5.11 -19.63 18.43
CA GLU A 170 -6.53 -19.74 18.76
C GLU A 170 -6.81 -19.35 20.23
N THR A 171 -5.88 -19.65 21.14
CA THR A 171 -5.97 -19.22 22.54
C THR A 171 -5.96 -17.70 22.67
N GLY A 172 -5.08 -17.02 21.93
CA GLY A 172 -5.03 -15.55 21.89
C GLY A 172 -6.30 -14.94 21.30
N ARG A 173 -6.82 -15.54 20.21
CA ARG A 173 -8.10 -15.15 19.61
C ARG A 173 -9.26 -15.26 20.59
N ARG A 174 -9.35 -16.34 21.36
CA ARG A 174 -10.38 -16.51 22.39
C ARG A 174 -10.28 -15.44 23.49
N LYS A 175 -9.07 -15.15 23.96
CA LYS A 175 -8.85 -14.07 24.95
C LYS A 175 -9.22 -12.69 24.40
N GLN A 176 -8.92 -12.44 23.13
CA GLN A 176 -9.29 -11.21 22.43
C GLN A 176 -10.81 -11.07 22.32
N PHE A 177 -11.51 -12.13 21.92
CA PHE A 177 -12.98 -12.16 21.90
C PHE A 177 -13.57 -11.92 23.28
N ASP A 178 -13.08 -12.64 24.29
CA ASP A 178 -13.61 -12.50 25.65
C ASP A 178 -13.41 -11.07 26.16
N TYR A 179 -12.28 -10.43 25.86
CA TYR A 179 -12.05 -9.02 26.18
C TYR A 179 -13.02 -8.09 25.45
N ASP A 180 -13.15 -8.24 24.13
CA ASP A 180 -14.04 -7.40 23.31
C ASP A 180 -15.50 -7.56 23.72
N TRP A 181 -15.93 -8.78 24.05
CA TRP A 181 -17.27 -9.04 24.58
C TRP A 181 -17.50 -8.28 25.89
N GLU A 182 -16.54 -8.31 26.82
CA GLU A 182 -16.65 -7.52 28.05
C GLU A 182 -16.70 -6.01 27.80
N GLN A 183 -16.04 -5.50 26.75
CA GLN A 183 -16.17 -4.09 26.36
C GLN A 183 -17.52 -3.80 25.71
N ALA A 184 -18.00 -4.64 24.79
CA ALA A 184 -19.30 -4.48 24.15
C ALA A 184 -20.45 -4.52 25.16
N LYS A 185 -20.35 -5.33 26.22
CA LYS A 185 -21.30 -5.30 27.36
C LYS A 185 -21.34 -3.95 28.05
N LYS A 186 -20.18 -3.33 28.27
CA LYS A 186 -20.09 -1.97 28.84
C LYS A 186 -20.67 -0.94 27.88
N SER A 187 -20.47 -1.12 26.58
CA SER A 187 -21.07 -0.27 25.54
C SER A 187 -22.59 -0.35 25.56
N GLY A 188 -23.16 -1.54 25.74
CA GLY A 188 -24.62 -1.71 25.84
C GLY A 188 -25.22 -2.84 25.02
N ILE A 189 -24.39 -3.71 24.43
CA ILE A 189 -24.88 -4.80 23.59
C ILE A 189 -25.95 -5.66 24.29
N GLU A 190 -25.83 -5.93 25.60
CA GLU A 190 -26.85 -6.71 26.34
C GLU A 190 -28.19 -5.96 26.44
N HIS A 191 -28.17 -4.63 26.56
CA HIS A 191 -29.40 -3.83 26.55
C HIS A 191 -30.06 -3.82 25.18
N LEU A 192 -29.27 -3.69 24.10
CA LEU A 192 -29.75 -3.82 22.73
C LEU A 192 -30.45 -5.17 22.52
N LEU A 193 -29.78 -6.27 22.90
CA LEU A 193 -30.30 -7.63 22.75
C LEU A 193 -31.56 -7.86 23.57
N ALA A 194 -31.58 -7.43 24.84
CA ALA A 194 -32.76 -7.54 25.69
C ALA A 194 -33.95 -6.73 25.14
N TYR A 195 -33.69 -5.55 24.58
CA TYR A 195 -34.72 -4.70 23.98
C TYR A 195 -35.33 -5.33 22.73
N GLU A 196 -34.52 -5.77 21.77
CA GLU A 196 -35.03 -6.38 20.53
C GLU A 196 -35.72 -7.73 20.80
N GLN A 197 -35.24 -8.52 21.77
CA GLN A 197 -35.93 -9.75 22.18
C GLN A 197 -37.30 -9.44 22.80
N SER A 198 -37.38 -8.44 23.68
CA SER A 198 -38.66 -8.01 24.27
C SER A 198 -39.64 -7.51 23.20
N ARG A 199 -39.12 -6.85 22.16
CA ARG A 199 -39.92 -6.39 21.01
C ARG A 199 -40.43 -7.55 20.16
N ALA A 200 -39.61 -8.57 19.90
CA ALA A 200 -40.01 -9.78 19.19
C ALA A 200 -41.12 -10.53 19.95
N ILE A 201 -40.97 -10.69 21.26
CA ILE A 201 -41.99 -11.31 22.13
C ILE A 201 -43.32 -10.57 22.07
N ASN A 202 -43.31 -9.23 22.09
CA ASN A 202 -44.54 -8.42 22.03
C ASN A 202 -45.24 -8.45 20.65
N ARG A 203 -44.57 -8.95 19.61
CA ARG A 203 -45.19 -9.27 18.31
C ARG A 203 -45.83 -10.66 18.30
N GLY A 204 -45.48 -11.53 19.25
CA GLY A 204 -46.13 -12.82 19.51
C GLY A 204 -47.24 -12.71 20.56
N SER A 205 -48.18 -13.66 20.56
CA SER A 205 -49.35 -13.67 21.47
C SER A 205 -48.97 -13.59 22.96
N ALA A 206 -49.74 -12.81 23.72
CA ALA A 206 -49.49 -12.33 25.08
C ALA A 206 -49.34 -13.38 26.22
N GLU A 207 -49.40 -14.70 25.95
CA GLU A 207 -49.47 -15.74 26.98
C GLU A 207 -48.12 -16.20 27.55
N LYS A 208 -46.97 -15.75 27.02
CA LYS A 208 -45.64 -16.27 27.39
C LYS A 208 -44.77 -15.39 28.31
N TYR A 209 -45.32 -14.37 28.98
CA TYR A 209 -44.52 -13.31 29.59
C TYR A 209 -43.60 -13.72 30.77
N ASN A 210 -43.91 -14.79 31.53
CA ASN A 210 -43.16 -15.16 32.73
C ASN A 210 -42.09 -16.27 32.54
N GLU A 211 -42.08 -17.01 31.42
CA GLU A 211 -40.97 -17.92 31.05
C GLU A 211 -39.77 -17.17 30.43
N ASN A 212 -39.92 -15.87 30.15
CA ASN A 212 -39.07 -15.13 29.22
C ASN A 212 -37.74 -14.61 29.77
N LYS A 213 -37.52 -14.53 31.08
CA LYS A 213 -36.24 -14.00 31.61
C LYS A 213 -35.08 -14.99 31.39
N ASN A 214 -35.36 -16.29 31.49
CA ASN A 214 -34.41 -17.34 31.10
C ASN A 214 -34.20 -17.36 29.58
N ASN A 215 -35.23 -17.00 28.81
CA ASN A 215 -35.16 -16.93 27.35
C ASN A 215 -34.17 -15.84 26.87
N VAL A 216 -34.23 -14.63 27.44
CA VAL A 216 -33.28 -13.53 27.09
C VAL A 216 -31.83 -13.91 27.42
N ALA A 217 -31.58 -14.54 28.57
CA ALA A 217 -30.23 -14.94 28.96
C ALA A 217 -29.67 -16.07 28.06
N ASN A 218 -30.53 -16.99 27.63
CA ASN A 218 -30.17 -18.03 26.67
C ASN A 218 -29.85 -17.41 25.30
N GLU A 219 -30.67 -16.48 24.82
CA GLU A 219 -30.45 -15.79 23.55
C GLU A 219 -29.11 -15.02 23.53
N ILE A 220 -28.82 -14.26 24.59
CA ILE A 220 -27.53 -13.55 24.73
C ILE A 220 -26.36 -14.54 24.66
N LYS A 221 -26.51 -15.73 25.27
CA LYS A 221 -25.48 -16.77 25.25
C LYS A 221 -25.34 -17.39 23.86
N GLU A 222 -26.42 -17.56 23.12
CA GLU A 222 -26.43 -18.07 21.75
C GLU A 222 -25.78 -17.07 20.79
N ILE A 223 -26.14 -15.78 20.87
CA ILE A 223 -25.51 -14.70 20.10
C ILE A 223 -24.02 -14.59 20.43
N LYS A 224 -23.65 -14.65 21.72
CA LYS A 224 -22.23 -14.68 22.13
C LYS A 224 -21.50 -15.85 21.47
N THR A 225 -22.12 -17.02 21.42
CA THR A 225 -21.54 -18.22 20.81
C THR A 225 -21.40 -18.05 19.29
N CYS A 226 -22.43 -17.51 18.63
CA CYS A 226 -22.43 -17.20 17.20
C CYS A 226 -21.31 -16.20 16.85
N LEU A 227 -21.22 -15.07 17.58
CA LEU A 227 -20.16 -14.09 17.39
C LEU A 227 -18.77 -14.69 17.65
N LYS A 228 -18.64 -15.57 18.66
CA LYS A 228 -17.37 -16.25 18.96
C LYS A 228 -16.92 -17.16 17.81
N ASN A 229 -17.84 -17.90 17.22
CA ASN A 229 -17.57 -18.80 16.09
C ASN A 229 -17.14 -18.01 14.84
N ASN A 230 -17.75 -16.85 14.62
CA ASN A 230 -17.47 -15.97 13.47
C ASN A 230 -16.35 -14.94 13.73
N TYR A 231 -15.78 -14.92 14.94
CA TYR A 231 -14.89 -13.85 15.38
C TYR A 231 -13.63 -13.70 14.53
N LYS A 232 -13.10 -14.80 13.97
CA LYS A 232 -11.97 -14.75 13.04
C LYS A 232 -12.30 -13.83 11.85
N GLY A 233 -13.44 -14.05 11.19
CA GLY A 233 -13.90 -13.22 10.07
C GLY A 233 -14.11 -11.76 10.47
N ILE A 234 -14.75 -11.53 11.64
CA ILE A 234 -14.93 -10.18 12.20
C ILE A 234 -13.59 -9.46 12.32
N THR A 235 -12.57 -10.10 12.90
CA THR A 235 -11.27 -9.46 13.10
C THR A 235 -10.51 -9.19 11.81
N LEU A 236 -10.60 -10.08 10.82
CA LEU A 236 -9.91 -9.90 9.53
C LEU A 236 -10.53 -8.75 8.74
N VAL A 237 -11.85 -8.76 8.60
CA VAL A 237 -12.61 -7.69 7.94
C VAL A 237 -12.39 -6.36 8.64
N TYR A 238 -12.52 -6.31 9.97
CA TYR A 238 -12.25 -5.10 10.74
C TYR A 238 -10.84 -4.55 10.47
N ASN A 239 -9.81 -5.39 10.55
CA ASN A 239 -8.42 -4.96 10.36
C ASN A 239 -8.13 -4.46 8.94
N PHE A 240 -8.87 -4.94 7.93
CA PHE A 240 -8.77 -4.47 6.56
C PHE A 240 -9.44 -3.11 6.38
N TYR A 241 -10.70 -2.97 6.79
CA TYR A 241 -11.45 -1.73 6.58
C TYR A 241 -10.96 -0.59 7.47
N ALA A 242 -10.48 -0.88 8.69
CA ALA A 242 -9.99 0.13 9.63
C ALA A 242 -8.61 0.74 9.26
N VAL A 243 -8.04 0.34 8.11
CA VAL A 243 -6.79 0.92 7.60
C VAL A 243 -6.90 1.39 6.15
N LEU A 244 -8.13 1.49 5.62
CA LEU A 244 -8.35 1.93 4.25
C LEU A 244 -7.99 3.40 4.09
N MET A 245 -8.35 4.26 5.04
CA MET A 245 -8.12 5.70 4.96
C MET A 245 -6.88 6.14 5.73
N ASP A 246 -6.68 5.65 6.96
CA ASP A 246 -5.59 6.09 7.84
C ASP A 246 -4.95 4.95 8.67
N PHE A 247 -4.02 5.31 9.55
CA PHE A 247 -3.35 4.36 10.46
C PHE A 247 -3.97 4.31 11.87
N SER A 248 -5.19 4.85 12.06
CA SER A 248 -5.86 4.87 13.37
C SER A 248 -6.16 3.46 13.87
N LEU A 249 -6.35 2.50 12.95
CA LEU A 249 -6.87 1.15 13.26
C LEU A 249 -8.25 1.17 13.92
N GLU A 250 -8.94 2.31 13.81
CA GLU A 250 -10.31 2.52 14.20
C GLU A 250 -11.10 2.80 12.93
N MET A 251 -12.27 2.20 12.79
CA MET A 251 -13.03 2.26 11.55
C MET A 251 -13.88 3.53 11.52
N SER A 252 -13.64 4.40 10.56
CA SER A 252 -14.46 5.59 10.31
C SER A 252 -15.83 5.22 9.73
N THR A 253 -16.76 6.18 9.75
CA THR A 253 -18.10 6.01 9.15
C THR A 253 -18.01 5.67 7.66
N GLU A 254 -17.09 6.30 6.93
CA GLU A 254 -16.88 6.08 5.51
C GLU A 254 -16.40 4.65 5.22
N GLU A 255 -15.46 4.15 6.03
CA GLU A 255 -14.96 2.77 5.92
C GLU A 255 -16.06 1.75 6.26
N PHE A 256 -16.90 2.05 7.26
CA PHE A 256 -18.03 1.21 7.62
C PHE A 256 -19.12 1.16 6.52
N ILE A 257 -19.41 2.30 5.88
CA ILE A 257 -20.33 2.36 4.73
C ILE A 257 -19.76 1.59 3.55
N THR A 258 -18.45 1.74 3.29
CA THR A 258 -17.74 1.00 2.23
C THR A 258 -17.85 -0.51 2.47
N PHE A 259 -17.54 -0.97 3.69
CA PHE A 259 -17.75 -2.35 4.10
C PHE A 259 -19.18 -2.81 3.85
N SER A 260 -20.18 -2.07 4.33
CA SER A 260 -21.59 -2.47 4.21
C SER A 260 -22.07 -2.54 2.76
N THR A 261 -21.52 -1.69 1.89
CA THR A 261 -21.82 -1.64 0.46
C THR A 261 -21.17 -2.83 -0.26
N GLU A 262 -19.86 -3.04 -0.08
CA GLU A 262 -19.10 -4.14 -0.70
C GLU A 262 -19.61 -5.51 -0.22
N CYS A 263 -20.01 -5.62 1.04
CA CYS A 263 -20.58 -6.84 1.61
C CYS A 263 -21.97 -7.19 1.03
N GLY A 264 -22.57 -6.32 0.20
CA GLY A 264 -23.92 -6.51 -0.34
C GLY A 264 -24.98 -6.52 0.77
N ILE A 265 -24.73 -5.79 1.86
CA ILE A 265 -25.70 -5.68 2.95
C ILE A 265 -26.83 -4.72 2.56
N LEU A 266 -26.50 -3.67 1.78
CA LEU A 266 -27.46 -2.75 1.19
C LEU A 266 -28.11 -3.38 -0.06
N ASP A 267 -29.34 -3.88 0.07
CA ASP A 267 -30.12 -4.36 -1.08
C ASP A 267 -31.09 -3.27 -1.55
N GLU A 268 -31.23 -3.09 -2.87
CA GLU A 268 -32.24 -2.21 -3.44
C GLU A 268 -33.66 -2.70 -3.05
N GLY A 269 -34.36 -1.92 -2.21
CA GLY A 269 -35.74 -2.20 -1.81
C GLY A 269 -35.97 -2.52 -0.34
N ILE A 270 -34.93 -2.67 0.48
CA ILE A 270 -35.09 -2.79 1.95
C ILE A 270 -35.37 -1.40 2.53
N LYS A 271 -36.63 -1.12 2.89
CA LYS A 271 -37.06 0.17 3.46
C LYS A 271 -36.34 0.59 4.75
N PHE A 272 -35.71 -0.35 5.45
CA PHE A 272 -35.15 -0.15 6.79
C PHE A 272 -33.62 -0.20 6.82
N LEU A 273 -32.97 -0.15 5.65
CA LEU A 273 -31.52 -0.25 5.54
C LEU A 273 -31.04 0.56 4.33
N ASP A 274 -30.72 1.83 4.59
CA ASP A 274 -30.05 2.73 3.65
C ASP A 274 -28.79 3.32 4.32
N THR A 275 -28.04 4.16 3.59
CA THR A 275 -26.83 4.82 4.11
C THR A 275 -27.10 5.67 5.36
N LYS A 276 -28.26 6.30 5.47
CA LYS A 276 -28.61 7.09 6.67
C LYS A 276 -28.80 6.18 7.89
N HIS A 277 -29.45 5.03 7.71
CA HIS A 277 -29.57 4.04 8.79
C HIS A 277 -28.19 3.49 9.21
N LEU A 278 -27.24 3.33 8.28
CA LEU A 278 -25.87 2.93 8.61
C LEU A 278 -25.17 3.98 9.48
N GLU A 279 -25.26 5.26 9.12
CA GLU A 279 -24.73 6.38 9.91
C GLU A 279 -25.35 6.43 11.31
N GLU A 280 -26.68 6.23 11.42
CA GLU A 280 -27.38 6.18 12.70
C GLU A 280 -26.89 5.02 13.58
N MET A 281 -26.70 3.81 13.00
CA MET A 281 -26.16 2.66 13.73
C MET A 281 -24.73 2.91 14.22
N PHE A 282 -23.90 3.50 13.37
CA PHE A 282 -22.52 3.88 13.68
C PHE A 282 -22.48 4.87 14.85
N ASN A 283 -23.25 5.96 14.76
CA ASN A 283 -23.33 6.98 15.79
C ASN A 283 -23.90 6.45 17.11
N PHE A 284 -24.86 5.52 17.05
CA PHE A 284 -25.44 4.93 18.25
C PHE A 284 -24.43 4.09 19.04
N ALA A 285 -23.65 3.24 18.35
CA ALA A 285 -22.65 2.40 18.99
C ALA A 285 -21.57 3.24 19.71
N ASP A 286 -21.19 4.39 19.13
CA ASP A 286 -20.24 5.32 19.76
C ASP A 286 -20.86 6.14 20.92
N MET A 287 -22.09 6.64 20.76
CA MET A 287 -22.75 7.49 21.77
C MET A 287 -23.03 6.74 23.08
N GLU A 288 -23.42 5.46 23.02
CA GLU A 288 -23.81 4.70 24.20
C GLU A 288 -22.64 4.55 25.21
N MET A 289 -21.40 4.46 24.71
CA MET A 289 -20.17 4.47 25.49
C MET A 289 -19.88 5.83 26.13
N LYS A 290 -20.08 6.94 25.41
CA LYS A 290 -19.78 8.29 25.91
C LYS A 290 -20.75 8.74 27.02
N ILE A 291 -22.01 8.27 26.96
CA ILE A 291 -23.00 8.49 28.01
C ILE A 291 -22.66 7.67 29.27
N LYS A 292 -22.23 6.41 29.13
CA LYS A 292 -21.93 5.54 30.27
C LYS A 292 -20.58 5.81 30.94
N SER A 293 -19.58 6.25 30.17
CA SER A 293 -18.27 6.66 30.69
C SER A 293 -18.29 7.99 31.45
N GLY A 294 -19.43 8.70 31.45
CA GLY A 294 -19.57 10.02 32.07
C GLY A 294 -18.89 11.15 31.28
N ALA A 295 -18.34 10.85 30.10
CA ALA A 295 -17.76 11.84 29.18
C ALA A 295 -18.85 12.80 28.63
N LEU A 296 -20.07 12.31 28.45
CA LEU A 296 -21.28 13.14 28.38
C LEU A 296 -21.97 13.10 29.75
N LYS A 297 -22.07 14.26 30.42
CA LYS A 297 -22.91 14.39 31.62
C LYS A 297 -24.37 14.15 31.22
N GLN A 298 -25.04 13.20 31.87
CA GLN A 298 -26.51 13.10 31.85
C GLN A 298 -27.10 14.37 32.46
N THR A 299 -27.31 15.42 31.66
CA THR A 299 -28.25 16.47 32.05
C THR A 299 -29.67 15.95 31.83
N ALA A 300 -30.58 16.27 32.74
CA ALA A 300 -31.99 15.89 32.63
C ALA A 300 -32.60 16.41 31.31
N GLU A 301 -32.09 17.53 30.80
CA GLU A 301 -32.43 18.09 29.47
C GLU A 301 -32.02 17.17 28.31
N MET A 302 -30.91 16.43 28.39
CA MET A 302 -30.51 15.48 27.35
C MET A 302 -31.34 14.19 27.36
N LYS A 303 -31.89 13.77 28.51
CA LYS A 303 -32.87 12.67 28.56
C LYS A 303 -34.22 13.09 27.96
N GLU A 304 -34.64 14.33 28.21
CA GLU A 304 -35.82 14.93 27.56
C GLU A 304 -35.59 15.08 26.05
N GLN A 305 -34.41 15.53 25.63
CA GLN A 305 -34.01 15.66 24.23
C GLN A 305 -33.80 14.31 23.53
N ALA A 306 -33.32 13.26 24.21
CA ALA A 306 -33.25 11.90 23.64
C ALA A 306 -34.65 11.28 23.46
N LYS A 307 -35.60 11.65 24.31
CA LYS A 307 -37.01 11.28 24.21
C LYS A 307 -37.73 12.06 23.10
N ILE A 308 -37.34 13.31 22.84
CA ILE A 308 -37.83 14.14 21.73
C ILE A 308 -37.12 13.79 20.40
N ALA A 309 -35.85 13.40 20.45
CA ALA A 309 -35.05 12.94 19.29
C ALA A 309 -35.47 11.56 18.78
N ALA A 310 -36.23 10.81 19.58
CA ALA A 310 -36.93 9.62 19.12
C ALA A 310 -38.08 9.93 18.15
N ASP A 311 -38.59 11.19 18.11
CA ASP A 311 -39.76 11.56 17.31
C ASP A 311 -39.50 12.66 16.26
N ILE A 312 -38.55 13.61 16.40
CA ILE A 312 -38.35 14.66 15.38
C ILE A 312 -36.86 15.07 15.24
N ASN A 313 -36.28 14.79 14.07
CA ASN A 313 -35.03 15.35 13.51
C ASN A 313 -33.68 15.00 14.18
N ALA A 314 -33.16 13.82 13.84
CA ALA A 314 -31.81 13.34 14.15
C ALA A 314 -30.64 14.03 13.40
N SER A 315 -30.86 15.13 12.65
CA SER A 315 -29.90 15.55 11.61
C SER A 315 -29.08 16.82 11.87
N LEU A 316 -29.28 17.57 12.96
CA LEU A 316 -28.71 18.93 13.05
C LEU A 316 -27.87 19.29 14.30
N ALA A 317 -27.80 18.46 15.35
CA ALA A 317 -27.10 18.84 16.59
C ALA A 317 -25.87 17.99 16.96
N ILE A 318 -25.60 16.87 16.27
CA ILE A 318 -24.47 15.95 16.59
C ILE A 318 -23.23 16.22 15.72
N ASN A 319 -23.34 17.08 14.69
CA ASN A 319 -22.31 17.24 13.64
C ASN A 319 -21.14 18.19 13.99
N GLN A 320 -20.92 18.55 15.25
CA GLN A 320 -19.74 19.35 15.61
C GLN A 320 -19.03 18.75 16.84
N SER A 321 -17.86 18.15 16.59
CA SER A 321 -16.83 17.76 17.57
C SER A 321 -16.91 16.37 18.22
N ILE A 322 -17.30 15.33 17.48
CA ILE A 322 -16.89 13.96 17.83
C ILE A 322 -16.51 13.24 16.54
N THR A 323 -15.22 13.13 16.24
CA THR A 323 -14.71 12.18 15.25
C THR A 323 -14.98 10.79 15.81
N THR A 324 -16.11 10.19 15.44
CA THR A 324 -16.53 8.87 15.87
C THR A 324 -15.78 7.84 15.02
N GLN A 325 -14.92 7.04 15.63
CA GLN A 325 -14.29 5.89 14.98
C GLN A 325 -14.69 4.65 15.77
N LEU A 326 -15.17 3.62 15.08
CA LEU A 326 -15.55 2.36 15.69
C LEU A 326 -14.31 1.57 16.07
N LYS A 327 -14.26 1.18 17.34
CA LYS A 327 -13.36 0.16 17.83
C LYS A 327 -13.85 -1.23 17.44
N ARG A 328 -12.98 -2.24 17.59
CA ARG A 328 -13.26 -3.61 17.17
C ARG A 328 -14.49 -4.21 17.87
N PHE A 329 -14.66 -3.91 19.16
CA PHE A 329 -15.83 -4.37 19.91
C PHE A 329 -17.11 -3.58 19.58
N GLU A 330 -17.01 -2.32 19.15
CA GLU A 330 -18.15 -1.53 18.68
C GLU A 330 -18.58 -2.00 17.28
N PHE A 331 -17.62 -2.30 16.40
CA PHE A 331 -17.89 -2.93 15.11
C PHE A 331 -18.64 -4.27 15.27
N MET A 332 -18.24 -5.10 16.26
CA MET A 332 -18.97 -6.33 16.59
C MET A 332 -20.43 -6.07 17.00
N GLU A 333 -20.70 -5.00 17.75
CA GLU A 333 -22.07 -4.61 18.10
C GLU A 333 -22.85 -4.12 16.87
N VAL A 334 -22.22 -3.31 16.01
CA VAL A 334 -22.84 -2.80 14.80
C VAL A 334 -23.19 -3.93 13.83
N ILE A 335 -22.38 -4.99 13.74
CA ILE A 335 -22.72 -6.20 12.99
C ILE A 335 -24.03 -6.82 13.48
N VAL A 336 -24.26 -6.88 14.79
CA VAL A 336 -25.52 -7.39 15.35
C VAL A 336 -26.69 -6.48 14.94
N ARG A 337 -26.52 -5.15 15.00
CA ARG A 337 -27.54 -4.19 14.55
C ARG A 337 -27.87 -4.37 13.06
N LEU A 338 -26.85 -4.59 12.22
CA LEU A 338 -27.01 -4.88 10.80
C LEU A 338 -27.81 -6.17 10.57
N ALA A 339 -27.49 -7.25 11.30
CA ALA A 339 -28.21 -8.51 11.20
C ALA A 339 -29.71 -8.33 11.54
N ILE A 340 -30.02 -7.59 12.61
CA ILE A 340 -31.39 -7.30 13.03
C ILE A 340 -32.14 -6.47 11.99
N ALA A 341 -31.49 -5.43 11.45
CA ALA A 341 -32.10 -4.58 10.44
C ALA A 341 -32.35 -5.33 9.14
N LYS A 342 -31.38 -6.14 8.68
CA LYS A 342 -31.49 -6.92 7.44
C LYS A 342 -32.45 -8.09 7.59
N TYR A 343 -32.28 -8.98 8.58
CA TYR A 343 -33.04 -10.23 8.66
C TYR A 343 -34.28 -10.14 9.54
N GLY A 344 -34.19 -9.45 10.68
CA GLY A 344 -35.33 -9.32 11.59
C GLY A 344 -36.43 -8.42 11.05
N ARG A 345 -36.06 -7.22 10.58
CA ARG A 345 -37.06 -6.22 10.12
C ARG A 345 -37.54 -6.45 8.69
N SER A 346 -36.72 -7.00 7.81
CA SER A 346 -37.09 -7.20 6.40
C SER A 346 -37.57 -8.61 6.06
N LYS A 347 -36.95 -9.66 6.63
CA LYS A 347 -37.26 -11.07 6.33
C LYS A 347 -38.09 -11.78 7.40
N GLY A 348 -38.35 -11.13 8.54
CA GLY A 348 -39.21 -11.67 9.59
C GLY A 348 -38.62 -12.88 10.32
N TYR A 349 -37.28 -12.94 10.44
CA TYR A 349 -36.66 -13.92 11.33
C TYR A 349 -37.04 -13.58 12.78
N ASP A 350 -37.32 -14.60 13.58
CA ASP A 350 -37.72 -14.44 15.00
C ASP A 350 -36.54 -14.65 15.97
N ASP A 351 -35.51 -15.36 15.53
CA ASP A 351 -34.35 -15.74 16.35
C ASP A 351 -33.13 -14.87 16.00
N LEU A 352 -32.61 -14.13 16.99
CA LEU A 352 -31.53 -13.16 16.78
C LEU A 352 -30.21 -13.88 16.45
N SER A 353 -29.94 -15.02 17.09
CA SER A 353 -28.73 -15.80 16.83
C SER A 353 -28.65 -16.27 15.37
N ASN A 354 -29.77 -16.73 14.81
CA ASN A 354 -29.90 -17.12 13.40
C ASN A 354 -29.73 -15.93 12.46
N MET A 355 -30.23 -14.73 12.80
CA MET A 355 -30.02 -13.53 11.97
C MET A 355 -28.54 -13.17 11.84
N VAL A 356 -27.81 -13.22 12.97
CA VAL A 356 -26.37 -12.93 12.99
C VAL A 356 -25.61 -13.97 12.19
N ASP A 357 -25.92 -15.26 12.40
CA ASP A 357 -25.27 -16.35 11.69
C ASP A 357 -25.52 -16.28 10.18
N GLU A 358 -26.76 -15.95 9.77
CA GLU A 358 -27.15 -15.76 8.37
C GLU A 358 -26.41 -14.58 7.72
N LEU A 359 -26.20 -13.47 8.45
CA LEU A 359 -25.40 -12.35 7.96
C LEU A 359 -23.97 -12.80 7.63
N PHE A 360 -23.33 -13.60 8.50
CA PHE A 360 -21.98 -14.10 8.24
C PHE A 360 -21.94 -15.09 7.08
N LYS A 361 -22.86 -16.06 7.04
CA LYS A 361 -22.94 -17.07 5.98
C LYS A 361 -23.19 -16.47 4.59
N THR A 362 -23.97 -15.39 4.53
CA THR A 362 -24.40 -14.82 3.26
C THR A 362 -23.48 -13.68 2.80
N HIS A 363 -23.02 -12.83 3.73
CA HIS A 363 -22.32 -11.59 3.38
C HIS A 363 -20.85 -11.56 3.81
N VAL A 364 -20.52 -12.12 4.98
CA VAL A 364 -19.17 -12.04 5.56
C VAL A 364 -18.46 -13.39 5.49
N LYS A 365 -18.32 -13.93 4.27
CA LYS A 365 -17.53 -15.14 3.98
C LYS A 365 -16.49 -14.85 2.91
N PRO A 366 -15.35 -15.55 2.89
CA PRO A 366 -14.49 -15.54 1.70
C PRO A 366 -15.28 -16.10 0.50
N VAL A 367 -14.92 -15.65 -0.71
CA VAL A 367 -15.48 -16.23 -1.95
C VAL A 367 -15.24 -17.73 -1.93
N ASP A 368 -16.32 -18.51 -1.92
CA ASP A 368 -16.22 -19.96 -1.97
C ASP A 368 -15.93 -20.36 -3.42
N GLU A 369 -14.79 -21.01 -3.67
CA GLU A 369 -14.39 -21.46 -5.00
C GLU A 369 -15.45 -22.38 -5.64
N GLU A 370 -16.24 -23.08 -4.83
CA GLU A 370 -17.28 -24.00 -5.28
C GLU A 370 -18.61 -23.33 -5.66
N THR A 371 -18.94 -22.15 -5.10
CA THR A 371 -20.27 -21.54 -5.30
C THR A 371 -20.29 -20.40 -6.31
N GLU A 372 -19.13 -19.95 -6.79
CA GLU A 372 -18.95 -18.79 -7.72
C GLU A 372 -19.70 -17.51 -7.31
N MET A 373 -20.27 -17.47 -6.10
CA MET A 373 -21.04 -16.34 -5.58
C MET A 373 -20.08 -15.49 -4.76
N PRO A 374 -19.61 -14.36 -5.29
CA PRO A 374 -18.71 -13.50 -4.55
C PRO A 374 -19.46 -12.96 -3.34
N SER A 375 -18.91 -13.16 -2.14
CA SER A 375 -19.02 -12.06 -1.20
C SER A 375 -18.41 -10.85 -1.92
N GLY A 376 -19.13 -9.74 -2.01
CA GLY A 376 -18.58 -8.56 -2.70
C GLY A 376 -17.38 -7.92 -1.98
N LEU A 377 -16.90 -8.57 -0.91
CA LEU A 377 -15.72 -8.18 -0.15
C LEU A 377 -14.43 -8.55 -0.90
N PRO A 378 -13.40 -7.70 -0.87
CA PRO A 378 -12.11 -8.00 -1.47
C PRO A 378 -11.43 -9.18 -0.78
N LEU A 379 -10.70 -10.01 -1.54
CA LEU A 379 -9.98 -11.17 -1.02
C LEU A 379 -8.94 -10.79 0.05
N GLU A 380 -8.37 -9.59 -0.07
CA GLU A 380 -7.46 -8.99 0.89
C GLU A 380 -8.06 -8.87 2.29
N ALA A 381 -9.39 -8.72 2.41
CA ALA A 381 -10.08 -8.64 3.71
C ALA A 381 -10.07 -9.96 4.48
N PHE A 382 -9.72 -11.08 3.84
CA PHE A 382 -9.65 -12.41 4.44
C PHE A 382 -8.22 -12.95 4.58
N LEU A 383 -7.20 -12.18 4.20
CA LEU A 383 -5.81 -12.61 4.30
C LEU A 383 -5.38 -12.71 5.76
N GLU A 384 -4.89 -13.89 6.14
CA GLU A 384 -4.34 -14.12 7.47
C GLU A 384 -2.86 -13.72 7.52
N PRO A 385 -2.46 -12.77 8.38
CA PRO A 385 -1.07 -12.33 8.46
C PRO A 385 -0.07 -13.45 8.75
N ASP A 386 -0.50 -14.46 9.51
CA ASP A 386 0.32 -15.63 9.86
C ASP A 386 0.63 -16.54 8.67
N GLN A 387 -0.16 -16.54 7.59
CA GLN A 387 0.16 -17.32 6.38
C GLN A 387 1.48 -16.84 5.76
N PHE A 388 1.72 -15.52 5.69
CA PHE A 388 3.00 -14.99 5.24
C PHE A 388 4.14 -15.40 6.18
N ARG A 389 3.90 -15.42 7.49
CA ARG A 389 4.92 -15.84 8.46
C ARG A 389 5.33 -17.28 8.23
N GLU A 390 4.35 -18.18 8.13
CA GLU A 390 4.56 -19.62 7.95
C GLU A 390 5.16 -19.97 6.58
N GLN A 391 4.64 -19.37 5.51
CA GLN A 391 4.95 -19.79 4.14
C GLN A 391 6.14 -19.04 3.51
N ARG A 392 6.48 -17.85 4.03
CA ARG A 392 7.47 -16.96 3.40
C ARG A 392 8.58 -16.55 4.36
N LEU A 393 8.21 -16.01 5.53
CA LEU A 393 9.15 -15.33 6.40
C LEU A 393 9.97 -16.29 7.27
N TYR A 394 9.32 -17.25 7.94
CA TYR A 394 9.94 -18.12 8.92
C TYR A 394 10.62 -19.32 8.25
N CYS A 395 11.68 -19.02 7.53
CA CYS A 395 12.58 -20.01 6.93
C CYS A 395 14.04 -19.61 7.15
N VAL A 396 14.95 -20.57 6.93
CA VAL A 396 16.39 -20.41 7.14
C VAL A 396 16.95 -19.30 6.25
N GLU A 397 16.49 -19.25 5.00
CA GLU A 397 17.01 -18.37 3.98
C GLU A 397 16.66 -16.90 4.27
N SER A 398 15.44 -16.65 4.72
CA SER A 398 14.99 -15.30 5.12
C SER A 398 15.67 -14.85 6.42
N ASP A 399 15.83 -15.76 7.40
CA ASP A 399 16.56 -15.49 8.65
C ASP A 399 18.03 -15.13 8.37
N ASP A 400 18.71 -15.89 7.51
CA ASP A 400 20.09 -15.61 7.12
C ASP A 400 20.25 -14.28 6.37
N ALA A 401 19.31 -13.96 5.47
CA ALA A 401 19.31 -12.68 4.77
C ALA A 401 19.14 -11.50 5.74
N LEU A 402 18.21 -11.59 6.69
CA LEU A 402 17.99 -10.56 7.71
C LEU A 402 19.19 -10.43 8.66
N GLN A 403 19.74 -11.56 9.15
CA GLN A 403 20.90 -11.56 10.04
C GLN A 403 22.14 -10.94 9.39
N THR A 404 22.35 -11.18 8.09
CA THR A 404 23.47 -10.60 7.33
C THR A 404 23.43 -9.07 7.35
N HIS A 405 22.24 -8.47 7.40
CA HIS A 405 22.04 -7.02 7.36
C HIS A 405 21.55 -6.43 8.68
N ILE A 406 21.61 -7.18 9.78
CA ILE A 406 20.89 -6.82 11.02
C ILE A 406 21.37 -5.50 11.62
N SER A 407 22.67 -5.22 11.61
CA SER A 407 23.23 -3.98 12.17
C SER A 407 22.75 -2.75 11.41
N MET A 408 22.69 -2.83 10.08
CA MET A 408 22.13 -1.77 9.24
C MET A 408 20.64 -1.58 9.52
N LEU A 409 19.89 -2.68 9.62
CA LEU A 409 18.44 -2.62 9.84
C LEU A 409 18.09 -2.07 11.22
N MET A 410 18.85 -2.43 12.26
CA MET A 410 18.72 -1.87 13.61
C MET A 410 18.97 -0.36 13.58
N ALA A 411 20.06 0.07 12.97
CA ALA A 411 20.38 1.49 12.84
C ALA A 411 19.26 2.29 12.14
N VAL A 412 18.75 1.77 11.01
CA VAL A 412 17.64 2.40 10.28
C VAL A 412 16.37 2.45 11.12
N TYR A 413 16.06 1.37 11.84
CA TYR A 413 14.91 1.32 12.73
C TYR A 413 15.01 2.33 13.87
N GLU A 414 16.14 2.36 14.57
CA GLU A 414 16.39 3.29 15.67
C GLU A 414 16.24 4.74 15.20
N LEU A 415 16.88 5.06 14.06
CA LEU A 415 16.80 6.36 13.41
C LEU A 415 15.35 6.80 13.12
N ALA A 416 14.52 5.88 12.64
CA ALA A 416 13.11 6.14 12.37
C ALA A 416 12.26 6.21 13.66
N CYS A 417 12.60 5.45 14.70
CA CYS A 417 11.86 5.47 15.97
C CYS A 417 12.05 6.75 16.80
N HIS A 418 13.08 7.55 16.52
CA HIS A 418 13.37 8.80 17.20
C HIS A 418 12.45 9.96 16.79
N GLU A 419 11.15 9.70 16.61
CA GLU A 419 10.15 10.76 16.60
C GLU A 419 10.14 11.45 17.97
N LYS A 420 10.83 12.61 18.03
CA LYS A 420 10.94 13.58 19.12
C LYS A 420 10.67 13.04 20.53
N PRO A 421 11.71 13.10 21.38
CA PRO A 421 11.44 13.37 22.77
C PRO A 421 12.32 14.49 23.31
N GLY A 422 11.80 15.26 24.25
CA GLY A 422 12.63 15.88 25.30
C GLY A 422 13.34 14.85 26.19
N TYR A 423 13.68 13.67 25.66
CA TYR A 423 14.55 12.70 26.28
C TYR A 423 15.93 12.84 25.62
N GLN A 424 16.77 13.63 26.26
CA GLN A 424 18.20 13.64 26.00
C GLN A 424 18.77 12.28 26.44
N LEU A 425 19.25 11.51 25.47
CA LEU A 425 20.18 10.40 25.76
C LEU A 425 21.46 11.03 26.33
N GLN A 426 21.86 10.64 27.53
CA GLN A 426 23.11 11.13 28.11
C GLN A 426 24.30 10.62 27.27
N PRO A 427 25.26 11.49 26.91
CA PRO A 427 26.47 11.08 26.21
C PRO A 427 27.28 10.10 27.06
N GLY A 428 27.65 8.95 26.50
CA GLY A 428 28.50 7.95 27.17
C GLY A 428 27.79 6.67 27.61
N THR A 429 26.46 6.62 27.62
CA THR A 429 25.75 5.34 27.61
C THR A 429 25.74 4.79 26.19
N ARG A 430 26.62 3.81 25.91
CA ARG A 430 26.38 2.89 24.79
C ARG A 430 24.93 2.39 24.93
N PRO A 431 24.17 2.19 23.84
CA PRO A 431 23.00 1.34 23.93
C PRO A 431 23.56 -0.04 24.33
N GLU A 432 23.56 -0.32 25.63
CA GLU A 432 23.61 -1.68 26.12
C GLU A 432 22.48 -2.36 25.37
N VAL A 433 22.87 -3.16 24.37
CA VAL A 433 22.12 -4.21 23.71
C VAL A 433 20.72 -4.24 24.28
N LEU A 434 19.75 -3.56 23.62
CA LEU A 434 18.31 -3.55 23.94
C LEU A 434 18.01 -4.73 24.86
N THR A 435 18.12 -4.53 26.17
CA THR A 435 18.28 -5.68 27.04
C THR A 435 16.95 -6.38 26.96
N ILE A 436 16.99 -7.61 26.44
CA ILE A 436 15.86 -8.53 26.26
C ILE A 436 15.34 -8.99 27.66
N HIS A 437 15.51 -8.15 28.67
CA HIS A 437 15.24 -8.35 30.08
C HIS A 437 14.34 -7.20 30.55
N GLY A 438 13.06 -7.34 30.22
CA GLY A 438 11.99 -7.41 31.21
C GLY A 438 11.65 -6.18 32.06
N GLU A 439 12.37 -5.07 32.01
CA GLU A 439 12.08 -3.93 32.88
C GLU A 439 11.84 -2.62 32.09
N ASN A 440 10.57 -2.21 32.11
CA ASN A 440 9.98 -1.01 31.53
C ASN A 440 10.89 0.23 31.56
N LYS A 441 11.42 0.63 30.40
CA LYS A 441 11.89 2.00 30.13
C LYS A 441 11.52 2.41 28.71
N GLY A 442 10.44 3.20 28.60
CA GLY A 442 10.01 3.93 27.39
C GLY A 442 9.39 3.06 26.29
N ASN A 443 8.24 3.50 25.75
CA ASN A 443 7.60 2.90 24.58
C ASN A 443 8.47 3.09 23.31
N PHE A 444 9.54 2.31 23.17
CA PHE A 444 10.40 2.33 22.00
C PHE A 444 9.76 1.49 20.89
N GLY A 445 9.20 2.16 19.89
CA GLY A 445 8.54 1.52 18.75
C GLY A 445 8.31 2.50 17.61
N MET A 446 8.38 2.01 16.38
CA MET A 446 8.19 2.83 15.18
C MET A 446 6.70 3.15 15.02
N SER A 447 6.35 4.44 15.02
CA SER A 447 4.97 4.88 14.75
C SER A 447 4.60 4.67 13.28
N ALA A 448 3.31 4.80 12.96
CA ALA A 448 2.83 4.77 11.59
C ALA A 448 3.41 5.90 10.71
N GLN A 449 3.62 7.08 11.29
CA GLN A 449 4.21 8.21 10.58
C GLN A 449 5.69 7.93 10.30
N ALA A 450 6.46 7.52 11.32
CA ALA A 450 7.85 7.11 11.18
C ALA A 450 8.03 6.00 10.13
N TRP A 451 7.10 5.04 10.07
CA TRP A 451 7.09 4.00 9.04
C TRP A 451 6.93 4.58 7.63
N THR A 452 5.99 5.51 7.45
CA THR A 452 5.76 6.16 6.15
C THR A 452 6.96 7.02 5.74
N ASP A 453 7.50 7.81 6.67
CA ASP A 453 8.70 8.64 6.46
C ASP A 453 9.90 7.76 6.07
N PHE A 454 10.08 6.61 6.73
CA PHE A 454 11.11 5.65 6.37
C PHE A 454 10.95 5.15 4.93
N LEU A 455 9.75 4.77 4.50
CA LEU A 455 9.51 4.30 3.12
C LEU A 455 9.80 5.40 2.09
N GLU A 456 9.48 6.66 2.41
CA GLU A 456 9.78 7.82 1.56
C GLU A 456 11.30 8.05 1.46
N VAL A 457 12.00 8.09 2.59
CA VAL A 457 13.48 8.26 2.62
C VAL A 457 14.19 7.11 1.91
N ALA A 458 13.71 5.89 2.04
CA ALA A 458 14.24 4.72 1.33
C ALA A 458 13.92 4.72 -0.18
N GLY A 459 13.11 5.68 -0.66
CA GLY A 459 12.66 5.76 -2.05
C GLY A 459 11.86 4.52 -2.47
N LEU A 460 11.06 3.99 -1.55
CA LEU A 460 10.15 2.85 -1.75
C LEU A 460 8.70 3.34 -1.91
N PHE A 461 8.42 4.53 -1.40
CA PHE A 461 7.18 5.29 -1.60
C PHE A 461 7.31 6.20 -2.82
N GLY A 462 6.24 6.38 -3.61
CA GLY A 462 6.30 7.21 -4.81
C GLY A 462 4.94 7.65 -5.32
N ARG A 463 4.86 8.88 -5.86
CA ARG A 463 3.63 9.49 -6.42
C ARG A 463 3.22 8.93 -7.78
N PHE A 464 4.14 8.23 -8.47
CA PHE A 464 3.91 7.62 -9.77
C PHE A 464 3.60 6.12 -9.59
N SER A 465 2.49 5.82 -8.92
CA SER A 465 2.00 4.43 -8.73
C SER A 465 1.73 3.69 -10.04
N ASP A 466 1.56 4.42 -11.14
CA ASP A 466 1.21 3.89 -12.46
C ASP A 466 2.31 3.00 -13.06
N ASN A 467 3.53 3.14 -12.54
CA ASN A 467 4.71 2.44 -13.03
C ASN A 467 5.05 1.16 -12.25
N GLY A 468 4.29 0.80 -11.21
CA GLY A 468 4.38 -0.52 -10.58
C GLY A 468 5.62 -0.77 -9.71
N TYR A 469 6.46 0.25 -9.49
CA TYR A 469 7.73 0.14 -8.77
C TYR A 469 7.68 0.60 -7.31
N HIS A 470 6.53 1.09 -6.85
CA HIS A 470 6.37 1.72 -5.55
C HIS A 470 5.28 1.06 -4.71
N ILE A 471 5.47 1.09 -3.40
CA ILE A 471 4.44 0.77 -2.41
C ILE A 471 3.42 1.90 -2.39
N THR A 472 2.14 1.57 -2.55
CA THR A 472 1.07 2.57 -2.42
C THR A 472 0.83 2.95 -0.95
N PRO A 473 0.18 4.09 -0.65
CA PRO A 473 -0.22 4.41 0.72
C PRO A 473 -1.06 3.30 1.37
N PHE A 474 -1.94 2.68 0.60
CA PHE A 474 -2.75 1.54 1.06
C PHE A 474 -1.88 0.32 1.38
N ASP A 475 -0.97 -0.06 0.47
CA ASP A 475 -0.03 -1.17 0.71
C ASP A 475 0.78 -0.92 2.00
N SER A 476 1.26 0.31 2.22
CA SER A 476 2.01 0.69 3.42
C SER A 476 1.20 0.48 4.71
N ARG A 477 -0.07 0.92 4.72
CA ARG A 477 -0.98 0.74 5.85
C ARG A 477 -1.27 -0.72 6.14
N MET A 478 -1.55 -1.51 5.12
CA MET A 478 -1.79 -2.95 5.24
C MET A 478 -0.55 -3.67 5.77
N ILE A 479 0.64 -3.37 5.24
CA ILE A 479 1.91 -3.95 5.71
C ILE A 479 2.14 -3.61 7.18
N PHE A 480 1.95 -2.36 7.57
CA PHE A 480 2.08 -1.94 8.98
C PHE A 480 1.11 -2.70 9.89
N SER A 481 -0.15 -2.84 9.45
CA SER A 481 -1.17 -3.55 10.22
C SER A 481 -0.83 -5.04 10.36
N TRP A 482 -0.53 -5.71 9.26
CA TRP A 482 -0.27 -7.16 9.20
C TRP A 482 1.05 -7.60 9.80
N SER A 483 2.05 -6.72 9.88
CA SER A 483 3.35 -7.09 10.44
C SER A 483 3.32 -7.27 11.96
N ARG A 484 2.29 -6.73 12.62
CA ARG A 484 2.10 -6.83 14.05
C ARG A 484 1.42 -8.13 14.46
N MET A 485 1.65 -8.50 15.71
CA MET A 485 0.90 -9.59 16.35
C MET A 485 -0.49 -9.12 16.78
N ARG A 486 -1.39 -10.08 16.94
CA ARG A 486 -2.71 -9.84 17.51
C ARG A 486 -2.60 -9.15 18.87
N VAL A 487 -3.32 -8.05 19.02
CA VAL A 487 -3.42 -7.30 20.27
C VAL A 487 -4.72 -7.68 20.96
N ILE A 488 -4.61 -8.25 22.17
CA ILE A 488 -5.76 -8.62 22.99
C ILE A 488 -6.58 -7.37 23.35
N LYS A 489 -5.93 -6.32 23.88
CA LYS A 489 -6.57 -5.09 24.33
C LYS A 489 -6.30 -3.94 23.38
N GLN A 490 -7.33 -3.41 22.74
CA GLN A 490 -7.19 -2.35 21.72
C GLN A 490 -6.66 -1.00 22.26
N PHE A 491 -6.76 -0.75 23.57
CA PHE A 491 -6.42 0.55 24.19
C PHE A 491 -4.98 0.67 24.73
N GLU A 492 -4.17 -0.39 24.64
CA GLU A 492 -2.75 -0.32 25.03
C GLU A 492 -1.91 0.18 23.84
N ASP A 493 -0.72 0.78 24.10
CA ASP A 493 0.25 1.47 23.19
C ASP A 493 0.74 0.71 21.93
N SER A 494 -0.03 -0.27 21.47
CA SER A 494 0.19 -1.23 20.39
C SER A 494 0.13 -0.67 18.96
N TYR A 495 0.05 0.66 18.80
CA TYR A 495 0.06 1.34 17.49
C TYR A 495 1.48 1.55 16.94
N ARG A 496 2.44 0.74 17.39
CA ARG A 496 3.85 0.85 17.00
C ARG A 496 4.37 -0.51 16.54
N LEU A 497 5.32 -0.49 15.59
CA LEU A 497 6.09 -1.67 15.24
C LEU A 497 7.21 -1.83 16.24
N SER A 498 7.35 -3.01 16.84
CA SER A 498 8.62 -3.42 17.45
C SER A 498 9.68 -3.61 16.36
N PHE A 499 10.94 -3.80 16.74
CA PHE A 499 11.99 -4.08 15.77
C PHE A 499 11.69 -5.36 14.96
N ILE A 500 11.14 -6.41 15.61
CA ILE A 500 10.80 -7.64 14.90
C ILE A 500 9.59 -7.44 13.96
N ASP A 501 8.61 -6.61 14.34
CA ASP A 501 7.52 -6.24 13.45
C ASP A 501 8.02 -5.41 12.26
N PHE A 502 9.02 -4.54 12.45
CA PHE A 502 9.67 -3.81 11.37
C PHE A 502 10.41 -4.73 10.40
N LEU A 503 11.12 -5.75 10.88
CA LEU A 503 11.76 -6.74 10.01
C LEU A 503 10.73 -7.49 9.16
N GLU A 504 9.58 -7.84 9.74
CA GLU A 504 8.46 -8.43 9.00
C GLU A 504 7.87 -7.44 7.99
N ALA A 505 7.70 -6.17 8.36
CA ALA A 505 7.20 -5.13 7.47
C ALA A 505 8.09 -4.93 6.25
N ILE A 506 9.41 -4.87 6.44
CA ILE A 506 10.39 -4.81 5.35
C ILE A 506 10.30 -6.06 4.47
N ALA A 507 10.12 -7.24 5.06
CA ALA A 507 9.97 -8.47 4.28
C ALA A 507 8.70 -8.45 3.41
N ARG A 508 7.58 -7.94 3.92
CA ARG A 508 6.35 -7.75 3.12
C ARG A 508 6.54 -6.71 2.02
N VAL A 509 7.25 -5.61 2.28
CA VAL A 509 7.63 -4.62 1.25
C VAL A 509 8.49 -5.28 0.17
N ALA A 510 9.50 -6.07 0.57
CA ALA A 510 10.33 -6.79 -0.37
C ALA A 510 9.49 -7.73 -1.25
N ASP A 511 8.49 -8.39 -0.67
CA ASP A 511 7.65 -9.33 -1.40
C ASP A 511 6.72 -8.65 -2.41
N LEU A 512 6.14 -7.50 -2.05
CA LEU A 512 5.26 -6.72 -2.91
C LEU A 512 5.99 -6.00 -4.05
N LEU A 513 7.29 -5.74 -3.92
CA LEU A 513 8.05 -5.05 -4.95
C LEU A 513 8.54 -5.99 -6.06
N SER A 514 8.45 -5.51 -7.31
CA SER A 514 8.90 -6.23 -8.50
C SER A 514 10.39 -6.01 -8.75
N TRP A 515 11.25 -6.58 -7.91
CA TRP A 515 12.71 -6.45 -8.05
C TRP A 515 13.22 -7.10 -9.35
N PRO A 516 14.07 -6.44 -10.15
CA PRO A 516 14.77 -7.10 -11.23
C PRO A 516 15.70 -8.20 -10.69
N THR A 517 15.80 -9.29 -11.44
CA THR A 517 16.78 -10.34 -11.25
C THR A 517 18.15 -9.87 -11.73
N SER A 518 19.22 -10.52 -11.29
CA SER A 518 20.57 -10.24 -11.80
C SER A 518 20.66 -10.38 -13.32
N HIS A 519 19.92 -11.33 -13.91
CA HIS A 519 19.85 -11.49 -15.36
C HIS A 519 19.16 -10.30 -16.05
N GLU A 520 18.04 -9.82 -15.50
CA GLU A 520 17.34 -8.64 -16.03
C GLU A 520 18.19 -7.38 -15.88
N LEU A 521 18.87 -7.18 -14.74
CA LEU A 521 19.80 -6.06 -14.54
C LEU A 521 20.89 -6.06 -15.62
N ASN A 522 21.54 -7.21 -15.84
CA ASN A 522 22.56 -7.36 -16.86
C ASN A 522 22.02 -7.10 -18.28
N ARG A 523 20.83 -7.61 -18.60
CA ARG A 523 20.17 -7.40 -19.90
C ARG A 523 19.85 -5.92 -20.14
N LEU A 524 19.48 -5.20 -19.08
CA LEU A 524 19.19 -3.76 -19.12
C LEU A 524 20.45 -2.90 -19.02
N GLY A 525 21.65 -3.50 -18.88
CA GLY A 525 22.91 -2.77 -18.83
C GLY A 525 23.19 -2.08 -17.49
N HIS A 526 22.53 -2.49 -16.40
CA HIS A 526 22.76 -1.93 -15.07
C HIS A 526 23.64 -2.85 -14.23
N ARG A 527 24.63 -2.28 -13.51
CA ARG A 527 25.60 -3.04 -12.72
C ARG A 527 24.99 -3.56 -11.43
N ASN A 528 24.08 -2.79 -10.85
CA ASN A 528 23.45 -3.10 -9.58
C ASN A 528 22.00 -2.55 -9.55
N ILE A 529 21.28 -2.90 -8.47
CA ILE A 529 19.89 -2.47 -8.29
C ILE A 529 19.75 -0.95 -8.10
N THR A 530 20.71 -0.32 -7.42
CA THR A 530 20.71 1.12 -7.17
C THR A 530 20.82 1.92 -8.47
N ASP A 531 21.72 1.50 -9.37
CA ASP A 531 21.87 2.07 -10.71
C ASP A 531 20.58 1.97 -11.52
N TYR A 532 19.94 0.79 -11.50
CA TYR A 532 18.66 0.57 -12.18
C TYR A 532 17.55 1.46 -11.60
N CYS A 533 17.38 1.50 -10.28
CA CYS A 533 16.37 2.37 -9.65
C CYS A 533 16.59 3.84 -10.01
N THR A 534 17.85 4.29 -10.01
CA THR A 534 18.20 5.67 -10.33
C THR A 534 17.89 6.00 -11.79
N ALA A 535 18.15 5.06 -12.71
CA ALA A 535 17.80 5.21 -14.13
C ALA A 535 16.27 5.29 -14.35
N VAL A 536 15.50 4.49 -13.61
CA VAL A 536 14.03 4.54 -13.63
C VAL A 536 13.52 5.89 -13.10
N GLU A 537 14.05 6.37 -11.98
CA GLU A 537 13.61 7.62 -11.35
C GLU A 537 13.96 8.88 -12.14
N THR A 538 15.07 8.83 -12.88
CA THR A 538 15.49 9.93 -13.77
C THR A 538 14.75 9.91 -15.11
N ASN A 539 13.73 9.06 -15.28
CA ASN A 539 13.01 8.81 -16.53
C ASN A 539 13.93 8.41 -17.70
N SER A 540 15.13 7.92 -17.39
CA SER A 540 16.08 7.41 -18.40
C SER A 540 15.71 5.99 -18.86
N LEU A 541 14.84 5.31 -18.11
CA LEU A 541 14.38 3.96 -18.38
C LEU A 541 12.89 3.83 -18.02
N MET A 542 12.12 3.14 -18.86
CA MET A 542 10.80 2.66 -18.45
C MET A 542 10.97 1.57 -17.38
N PRO A 543 10.27 1.67 -16.24
CA PRO A 543 10.33 0.65 -15.22
C PRO A 543 9.86 -0.70 -15.76
N LEU A 544 10.41 -1.79 -15.22
CA LEU A 544 9.83 -3.11 -15.40
C LEU A 544 8.36 -3.08 -14.97
N LEU A 545 7.51 -3.65 -15.81
CA LEU A 545 6.10 -3.82 -15.50
C LEU A 545 5.94 -4.55 -14.17
N ARG A 546 4.97 -4.09 -13.36
CA ARG A 546 4.58 -4.78 -12.11
C ARG A 546 4.28 -6.23 -12.44
N ARG A 547 4.96 -7.16 -11.78
CA ARG A 547 4.71 -8.59 -11.96
C ARG A 547 3.35 -8.95 -11.39
N GLN A 548 2.69 -9.94 -11.98
CA GLN A 548 1.44 -10.49 -11.42
C GLN A 548 1.63 -11.04 -9.99
N SER A 549 2.86 -11.36 -9.57
CA SER A 549 3.18 -11.81 -8.22
C SER A 549 3.45 -10.68 -7.22
N ALA A 550 3.19 -9.42 -7.59
CA ALA A 550 3.47 -8.23 -6.79
C ALA A 550 2.20 -7.64 -6.16
N TYR A 551 1.16 -8.46 -6.00
CA TYR A 551 -0.09 -8.15 -5.32
C TYR A 551 -0.17 -8.95 -4.02
N MET A 552 -0.89 -8.45 -3.02
CA MET A 552 -0.96 -9.06 -1.68
C MET A 552 -1.50 -10.50 -1.70
N ILE A 553 -2.45 -10.77 -2.59
CA ILE A 553 -3.09 -12.09 -2.76
C ILE A 553 -2.36 -12.99 -3.78
N ALA A 554 -1.38 -12.46 -4.50
CA ALA A 554 -0.79 -13.19 -5.62
C ALA A 554 0.20 -14.26 -5.15
N LEU A 555 0.22 -15.38 -5.88
CA LEU A 555 1.18 -16.44 -5.62
C LEU A 555 2.63 -15.94 -5.82
N PRO A 556 3.52 -16.20 -4.86
CA PRO A 556 4.90 -15.77 -4.94
C PRO A 556 5.64 -16.54 -6.04
N THR A 557 6.28 -15.81 -6.95
CA THR A 557 7.06 -16.43 -8.04
C THR A 557 8.54 -16.55 -7.74
N ARG A 558 9.01 -15.96 -6.62
CA ARG A 558 10.42 -15.89 -6.27
C ARG A 558 10.67 -16.08 -4.77
N PRO A 559 11.84 -16.64 -4.40
CA PRO A 559 12.24 -16.73 -3.00
C PRO A 559 12.31 -15.35 -2.34
N LEU A 560 11.84 -15.25 -1.10
CA LEU A 560 11.79 -13.98 -0.37
C LEU A 560 13.20 -13.42 -0.09
N HIS A 561 14.15 -14.29 0.26
CA HIS A 561 15.53 -13.89 0.58
C HIS A 561 16.24 -13.16 -0.59
N GLU A 562 15.98 -13.54 -1.84
CA GLU A 562 16.51 -12.83 -3.01
C GLU A 562 15.95 -11.41 -3.13
N LYS A 563 14.64 -11.27 -2.89
CA LYS A 563 13.95 -9.97 -2.90
C LYS A 563 14.46 -9.08 -1.76
N LEU A 564 14.64 -9.65 -0.56
CA LEU A 564 15.22 -8.98 0.60
C LEU A 564 16.62 -8.42 0.27
N ASN A 565 17.49 -9.22 -0.34
CA ASN A 565 18.83 -8.76 -0.71
C ASN A 565 18.81 -7.60 -1.71
N CYS A 566 17.85 -7.57 -2.64
CA CYS A 566 17.66 -6.44 -3.56
C CYS A 566 17.21 -5.19 -2.79
N LEU A 567 16.24 -5.35 -1.90
CA LEU A 567 15.74 -4.26 -1.06
C LEU A 567 16.83 -3.69 -0.15
N PHE A 568 17.64 -4.53 0.49
CA PHE A 568 18.71 -4.07 1.38
C PHE A 568 19.79 -3.28 0.64
N LYS A 569 20.19 -3.73 -0.56
CA LYS A 569 21.10 -2.96 -1.43
C LYS A 569 20.52 -1.60 -1.79
N ARG A 570 19.21 -1.54 -2.07
CA ARG A 570 18.50 -0.30 -2.35
C ARG A 570 18.44 0.62 -1.12
N ILE A 571 18.08 0.11 0.06
CA ILE A 571 18.07 0.88 1.31
C ILE A 571 19.47 1.41 1.60
N LYS A 572 20.50 0.55 1.55
CA LYS A 572 21.90 0.95 1.75
C LYS A 572 22.29 2.09 0.81
N GLY A 573 22.05 1.92 -0.49
CA GLY A 573 22.37 2.93 -1.51
C GLY A 573 21.66 4.25 -1.27
N ARG A 574 20.34 4.22 -0.99
CA ARG A 574 19.56 5.45 -0.76
C ARG A 574 19.89 6.16 0.54
N VAL A 575 20.01 5.44 1.64
CA VAL A 575 20.37 6.02 2.92
C VAL A 575 21.77 6.65 2.83
N TYR A 576 22.70 5.98 2.15
CA TYR A 576 24.04 6.50 1.91
C TYR A 576 24.04 7.72 0.98
N ASP A 577 23.32 7.68 -0.14
CA ASP A 577 23.21 8.80 -1.08
C ASP A 577 22.57 10.04 -0.44
N ASN A 578 21.50 9.84 0.34
CA ASN A 578 20.86 10.90 1.09
C ASN A 578 21.84 11.47 2.12
N TYR A 579 22.53 10.61 2.87
CA TYR A 579 23.54 11.04 3.82
C TYR A 579 24.66 11.87 3.18
N LEU A 580 25.21 11.44 2.04
CA LEU A 580 26.27 12.17 1.34
C LEU A 580 25.83 13.53 0.79
N ARG A 581 24.54 13.68 0.47
CA ARG A 581 23.97 14.92 -0.08
C ARG A 581 23.56 15.92 1.00
N MET A 582 23.45 15.45 2.23
CA MET A 582 23.02 16.29 3.33
C MET A 582 24.21 16.96 3.99
N THR A 583 24.08 18.26 4.21
CA THR A 583 24.99 19.00 5.10
C THR A 583 24.91 18.44 6.51
N GLU A 584 25.97 18.60 7.30
CA GLU A 584 25.97 18.21 8.71
C GLU A 584 24.78 18.82 9.47
N GLU A 585 24.39 20.06 9.14
CA GLU A 585 23.20 20.73 9.67
C GLU A 585 21.89 20.08 9.20
N GLU A 586 21.78 19.65 7.94
CA GLU A 586 20.60 18.92 7.43
C GLU A 586 20.49 17.53 8.02
N VAL A 587 21.62 16.83 8.23
CA VAL A 587 21.65 15.54 8.93
C VAL A 587 21.21 15.74 10.39
N LYS A 588 21.75 16.77 11.06
CA LYS A 588 21.33 17.17 12.41
C LYS A 588 19.86 17.62 12.47
N LYS A 589 19.32 18.23 11.41
CA LYS A 589 17.94 18.73 11.31
C LYS A 589 16.93 17.65 10.90
N MET A 590 17.31 16.72 10.02
CA MET A 590 16.51 15.56 9.61
C MET A 590 16.39 14.58 10.77
N PHE A 591 17.46 14.41 11.55
CA PHE A 591 17.47 13.52 12.71
C PHE A 591 17.17 14.22 14.04
N LYS A 592 17.01 15.56 14.04
CA LYS A 592 16.78 16.42 15.23
C LYS A 592 17.63 15.99 16.43
N TYR A 593 18.90 15.68 16.18
CA TYR A 593 19.75 14.96 17.10
C TYR A 593 20.82 15.88 17.69
N GLU A 594 20.81 16.10 19.00
CA GLU A 594 21.90 16.79 19.72
C GLU A 594 23.10 15.87 20.04
N GLY A 595 23.11 14.62 19.55
CA GLY A 595 24.11 13.59 19.89
C GLY A 595 24.87 12.99 18.70
N TRP A 596 25.35 13.80 17.75
CA TRP A 596 26.07 13.36 16.53
C TRP A 596 27.08 12.20 16.74
N GLU A 597 27.75 12.17 17.89
CA GLU A 597 28.76 11.16 18.28
C GLU A 597 28.23 9.71 18.28
N ASN A 598 26.92 9.49 18.37
CA ASN A 598 26.31 8.14 18.31
C ASN A 598 25.88 7.71 16.89
N VAL A 599 25.81 8.64 15.93
CA VAL A 599 25.40 8.36 14.54
C VAL A 599 26.63 8.04 13.68
N GLU A 600 27.79 8.60 14.03
CA GLU A 600 29.04 8.38 13.30
C GLU A 600 29.47 6.90 13.22
N PRO A 601 29.38 6.07 14.29
CA PRO A 601 29.66 4.63 14.20
C PRO A 601 28.66 3.86 13.31
N VAL A 602 27.40 4.32 13.25
CA VAL A 602 26.36 3.75 12.38
C VAL A 602 26.68 4.03 10.91
N LEU A 603 27.11 5.26 10.63
CA LEU A 603 27.53 5.69 9.29
C LEU A 603 28.85 5.06 8.86
N GLU A 604 29.75 4.83 9.81
CA GLU A 604 31.01 4.13 9.59
C GLU A 604 30.77 2.64 9.28
N ASN A 605 29.81 1.99 9.96
CA ASN A 605 29.34 0.65 9.59
C ASN A 605 28.68 0.62 8.20
N LEU A 606 27.98 1.68 7.79
CA LEU A 606 27.45 1.79 6.42
C LEU A 606 28.57 1.94 5.37
N ARG A 607 29.69 2.58 5.74
CA ARG A 607 30.90 2.77 4.90
C ARG A 607 31.78 1.53 4.78
N LEU A 608 31.88 0.69 5.82
CA LEU A 608 32.87 -0.40 5.91
C LEU A 608 32.46 -1.74 5.29
N VAL A 609 31.26 -1.86 4.71
CA VAL A 609 30.72 -3.12 4.16
C VAL A 609 30.68 -3.10 2.62
N ASP A 610 31.67 -2.48 1.98
CA ASP A 610 31.91 -2.58 0.52
C ASP A 610 33.17 -3.42 0.24
#